data_AF-A0A434HDV6-F1
#
_entry.id   AF-A0A434HDV6-F1
#
_cell.length_a   1.000
_cell.length_b   1.000
_cell.length_c   1.000
_cell.angle_alpha   90.00
_cell.angle_beta   90.00
_cell.angle_gamma   90.00
#
_symmetry.space_group_name_H-M   'P 1'
#
loop_
_entity.id
_entity.type
_entity.pdbx_description
1 polymer ?
#
loop_
_entity_poly.entity_id
_entity_poly.type
_entity_poly.pdbx_seq_one_letter_code
_entity_poly.pdbx_strand_id
1 'polypeptide(L)'
;VLAAEEIQRFGIEPKAALLSHSDFGSRDSPSALKMRQAAAILARIAPELECDGEMHADTALSEHLRQRVYPHSRLKGEANLLVFPNLDSANITLTALRTMTDALHVGPILLGTDMPAHILTPSVTSRGVVNMTALAVVEAAHKAQAVVNLG
;
A
#
# COMPACT_ATOMS: atom_id res chain seq x y z
N VAL A 1 -2.59 -6.71 -3.93
CA VAL A 1 -3.46 -7.71 -3.26
C VAL A 1 -3.07 -7.85 -1.80
N LEU A 2 -1.94 -8.49 -1.46
CA LEU A 2 -1.51 -8.67 -0.05
C LEU A 2 -1.54 -7.39 0.81
N ALA A 3 -1.04 -6.26 0.30
CA ALA A 3 -1.08 -5.00 1.06
C ALA A 3 -2.51 -4.46 1.29
N ALA A 4 -3.43 -4.73 0.37
CA ALA A 4 -4.83 -4.34 0.52
C ALA A 4 -5.54 -5.23 1.54
N GLU A 5 -5.27 -6.53 1.53
CA GLU A 5 -5.76 -7.48 2.55
C GLU A 5 -5.25 -7.11 3.94
N GLU A 6 -4.00 -6.67 4.06
CA GLU A 6 -3.45 -6.22 5.33
C GLU A 6 -4.20 -5.00 5.86
N ILE A 7 -4.46 -4.00 5.01
CA ILE A 7 -5.27 -2.82 5.40
C ILE A 7 -6.69 -3.23 5.84
N GLN A 8 -7.31 -4.21 5.17
CA GLN A 8 -8.61 -4.76 5.59
C GLN A 8 -8.57 -5.39 6.98
N ARG A 9 -7.45 -6.00 7.39
CA ARG A 9 -7.29 -6.54 8.75
C ARG A 9 -7.26 -5.47 9.82
N PHE A 10 -6.89 -4.23 9.48
CA PHE A 10 -7.05 -3.07 10.35
C PHE A 10 -8.48 -2.49 10.35
N GLY A 11 -9.43 -3.14 9.65
CA GLY A 11 -10.81 -2.67 9.54
C GLY A 11 -10.97 -1.48 8.60
N ILE A 12 -10.00 -1.24 7.72
CA ILE A 12 -9.98 -0.11 6.78
C ILE A 12 -10.26 -0.64 5.37
N GLU A 13 -11.11 0.06 4.62
CA GLU A 13 -11.34 -0.26 3.22
C GLU A 13 -10.15 0.22 2.35
N PRO A 14 -9.47 -0.67 1.61
CA PRO A 14 -8.27 -0.31 0.88
C PRO A 14 -8.59 0.44 -0.43
N LYS A 15 -7.94 1.59 -0.59
CA LYS A 15 -8.01 2.45 -1.77
C LYS A 15 -6.60 2.62 -2.33
N ALA A 16 -6.29 1.83 -3.35
CA ALA A 16 -4.94 1.63 -3.84
C ALA A 16 -4.61 2.52 -5.04
N ALA A 17 -3.58 3.36 -4.90
CA ALA A 17 -3.01 4.10 -6.02
C ALA A 17 -1.67 3.47 -6.45
N LEU A 18 -1.57 3.16 -7.74
CA LEU A 18 -0.33 2.71 -8.38
C LEU A 18 0.48 3.94 -8.81
N LEU A 19 1.53 4.25 -8.06
CA LEU A 19 2.27 5.49 -8.24
C LEU A 19 3.26 5.43 -9.40
N SER A 20 3.43 6.57 -10.05
CA SER A 20 4.36 6.79 -11.14
C SER A 20 4.70 8.28 -11.26
N HIS A 21 5.70 8.60 -12.07
CA HIS A 21 5.94 9.97 -12.55
C HIS A 21 5.19 10.25 -13.87
N SER A 22 4.53 9.23 -14.43
CA SER A 22 3.48 9.39 -15.43
C SER A 22 2.13 9.49 -14.72
N ASP A 23 1.20 10.17 -15.36
CA ASP A 23 -0.17 10.31 -14.90
C ASP A 23 -1.08 9.90 -16.06
N PHE A 24 -1.71 8.73 -15.92
CA PHE A 24 -2.63 8.12 -16.89
C PHE A 24 -2.13 8.16 -18.35
N GLY A 25 -0.90 7.74 -18.59
CA GLY A 25 -0.29 7.65 -19.92
C GLY A 25 0.41 8.92 -20.39
N SER A 26 0.62 9.93 -19.53
CA SER A 26 1.36 11.14 -19.93
C SER A 26 2.83 10.88 -20.30
N ARG A 27 3.43 9.75 -19.86
CA ARG A 27 4.79 9.32 -20.24
C ARG A 27 4.91 7.80 -20.36
N ASP A 28 5.69 7.34 -21.34
CA ASP A 28 5.91 5.91 -21.62
C ASP A 28 7.26 5.37 -21.10
N SER A 29 7.69 5.81 -19.92
CA SER A 29 8.92 5.27 -19.31
C SER A 29 8.74 3.80 -18.88
N PRO A 30 9.84 3.04 -18.71
CA PRO A 30 9.74 1.65 -18.25
C PRO A 30 8.99 1.47 -16.92
N SER A 31 9.15 2.40 -15.97
CA SER A 31 8.42 2.35 -14.71
C SER A 31 6.93 2.70 -14.89
N ALA A 32 6.58 3.65 -15.76
CA ALA A 32 5.17 3.96 -16.06
C ALA A 32 4.47 2.79 -16.76
N LEU A 33 5.10 2.17 -17.75
CA LEU A 33 4.60 0.98 -18.43
C LEU A 33 4.39 -0.18 -17.44
N LYS A 34 5.34 -0.41 -16.53
CA LYS A 34 5.21 -1.43 -15.49
C LYS A 34 3.98 -1.19 -14.60
N MET A 35 3.75 0.04 -14.17
CA MET A 35 2.62 0.35 -13.29
C MET A 35 1.27 0.27 -14.01
N ARG A 36 1.20 0.64 -15.30
CA ARG A 36 0.01 0.38 -16.13
C ARG A 36 -0.29 -1.11 -16.29
N GLN A 37 0.76 -1.91 -16.52
CA GLN A 37 0.61 -3.37 -16.57
C GLN A 37 0.12 -3.93 -15.23
N ALA A 38 0.64 -3.42 -14.11
CA ALA A 38 0.16 -3.79 -12.78
C ALA A 38 -1.32 -3.42 -12.58
N ALA A 39 -1.77 -2.25 -13.05
CA ALA A 39 -3.18 -1.84 -13.04
C ALA A 39 -4.06 -2.83 -13.81
N ALA A 40 -3.64 -3.18 -15.03
CA ALA A 40 -4.37 -4.13 -15.88
C ALA A 40 -4.42 -5.54 -15.25
N ILE A 41 -3.34 -5.99 -14.61
CA ILE A 41 -3.32 -7.26 -13.88
C ILE A 41 -4.30 -7.21 -12.71
N LEU A 42 -4.27 -6.15 -11.89
CA LEU A 42 -5.14 -6.00 -10.73
C LEU A 42 -6.62 -5.93 -11.12
N ALA A 43 -6.95 -5.22 -12.20
CA ALA A 43 -8.31 -5.20 -12.74
C ALA A 43 -8.85 -6.60 -13.09
N ARG A 44 -7.96 -7.54 -13.46
CA ARG A 44 -8.33 -8.93 -13.76
C ARG A 44 -8.37 -9.83 -12.52
N ILE A 45 -7.37 -9.73 -11.65
CA ILE A 45 -7.21 -10.68 -10.52
C ILE A 45 -7.93 -10.24 -9.24
N ALA A 46 -8.23 -8.95 -9.10
CA ALA A 46 -8.90 -8.35 -7.96
C ALA A 46 -9.84 -7.23 -8.42
N PRO A 47 -10.88 -7.55 -9.24
CA PRO A 47 -11.75 -6.54 -9.83
C PRO A 47 -12.50 -5.70 -8.79
N GLU A 48 -12.79 -6.26 -7.61
CA GLU A 48 -13.48 -5.58 -6.51
C GLU A 48 -12.59 -4.61 -5.73
N LEU A 49 -11.26 -4.67 -5.90
CA LEU A 49 -10.35 -3.75 -5.21
C LEU A 49 -10.49 -2.36 -5.83
N GLU A 50 -10.79 -1.35 -5.00
CA GLU A 50 -10.74 0.05 -5.41
C GLU A 50 -9.29 0.45 -5.67
N CYS A 51 -8.85 0.28 -6.92
CA CYS A 51 -7.48 0.50 -7.34
C CYS A 51 -7.43 1.18 -8.70
N ASP A 52 -6.48 2.10 -8.85
CA ASP A 52 -6.24 2.79 -10.11
C ASP A 52 -4.79 3.24 -10.27
N GLY A 53 -4.45 3.68 -11.48
CA GLY A 53 -3.15 4.20 -11.88
C GLY A 53 -2.74 3.71 -13.28
N GLU A 54 -1.57 4.07 -13.77
CA GLU A 54 -0.49 4.76 -13.05
C GLU A 54 -0.77 6.26 -12.84
N MET A 55 -0.42 6.80 -11.67
CA MET A 55 -0.71 8.20 -11.35
C MET A 55 0.35 8.85 -10.46
N HIS A 56 0.34 10.19 -10.41
CA HIS A 56 1.18 10.95 -9.49
C HIS A 56 0.70 10.82 -8.03
N ALA A 57 1.56 11.15 -7.07
CA ALA A 57 1.22 11.07 -5.65
C ALA A 57 0.19 12.12 -5.24
N ASP A 58 0.17 13.30 -5.87
CA ASP A 58 -0.81 14.34 -5.62
C ASP A 58 -2.20 13.98 -6.16
N THR A 59 -2.30 13.35 -7.33
CA THR A 59 -3.59 12.82 -7.85
C THR A 59 -4.05 11.59 -7.07
N ALA A 60 -3.14 10.79 -6.51
CA ALA A 60 -3.50 9.74 -5.56
C ALA A 60 -4.13 10.31 -4.27
N LEU A 61 -3.57 11.39 -3.73
CA LEU A 61 -3.96 12.00 -2.45
C LEU A 61 -5.01 13.11 -2.58
N SER A 62 -5.37 13.54 -3.79
CA SER A 62 -6.38 14.57 -4.02
C SER A 62 -7.34 14.14 -5.12
N GLU A 63 -8.54 13.74 -4.71
CA GLU A 63 -9.63 13.44 -5.65
C GLU A 63 -9.94 14.60 -6.59
N HIS A 64 -9.91 15.82 -6.09
CA HIS A 64 -10.16 17.01 -6.90
C HIS A 64 -9.12 17.20 -8.01
N LEU A 65 -7.83 16.98 -7.72
CA LEU A 65 -6.79 17.00 -8.76
C LEU A 65 -6.96 15.83 -9.72
N ARG A 66 -7.23 14.63 -9.19
CA ARG A 66 -7.44 13.43 -10.00
C ARG A 66 -8.60 13.58 -10.97
N GLN A 67 -9.73 14.13 -10.54
CA GLN A 67 -10.89 14.36 -11.42
C GLN A 67 -10.60 15.36 -12.54
N ARG A 68 -9.66 16.29 -12.35
CA ARG A 68 -9.23 17.22 -13.40
C ARG A 68 -8.35 16.55 -14.45
N VAL A 69 -7.46 15.65 -14.03
CA VAL A 69 -6.54 14.94 -14.93
C VAL A 69 -7.23 13.75 -15.60
N TYR A 70 -7.99 12.98 -14.82
CA TYR A 70 -8.63 11.74 -15.23
C TYR A 70 -10.00 11.54 -14.53
N PRO A 71 -11.08 12.11 -15.10
CA PRO A 71 -12.44 12.01 -14.55
C PRO A 71 -12.99 10.59 -14.45
N HIS A 72 -12.43 9.64 -15.20
CA HIS A 72 -12.87 8.25 -15.26
C HIS A 72 -12.19 7.34 -14.25
N SER A 73 -11.47 7.92 -13.28
CA SER A 73 -10.79 7.15 -12.25
C SER A 73 -11.79 6.30 -11.46
N ARG A 74 -11.41 5.06 -11.16
CA ARG A 74 -12.19 4.16 -10.28
C ARG A 74 -12.02 4.50 -8.81
N LEU A 75 -10.96 5.22 -8.47
CA LEU A 75 -10.60 5.61 -7.11
C LEU A 75 -11.46 6.80 -6.65
N LYS A 76 -12.02 6.72 -5.44
CA LYS A 76 -12.88 7.75 -4.83
C LYS A 76 -12.27 8.29 -3.54
N GLY A 77 -12.29 9.60 -3.36
CA GLY A 77 -11.58 10.24 -2.27
C GLY A 77 -10.06 10.07 -2.36
N GLU A 78 -9.40 10.09 -1.21
CA GLU A 78 -7.94 9.95 -1.11
C GLU A 78 -7.53 8.47 -1.07
N ALA A 79 -6.43 8.13 -1.77
CA ALA A 79 -5.80 6.82 -1.62
C ALA A 79 -5.25 6.65 -0.20
N ASN A 80 -5.47 5.47 0.38
CA ASN A 80 -4.88 5.08 1.67
C ASN A 80 -3.85 3.94 1.53
N LEU A 81 -3.64 3.46 0.29
CA LEU A 81 -2.60 2.50 -0.06
C LEU A 81 -1.81 3.02 -1.26
N LEU A 82 -0.54 3.36 -1.04
CA LEU A 82 0.36 3.85 -2.08
C LEU A 82 1.31 2.74 -2.52
N VAL A 83 1.18 2.28 -3.76
CA VAL A 83 2.06 1.24 -4.33
C VAL A 83 3.11 1.90 -5.21
N PHE A 84 4.35 1.85 -4.77
CA PHE A 84 5.47 2.52 -5.43
C PHE A 84 6.06 1.69 -6.58
N PRO A 85 6.60 2.34 -7.62
CA PRO A 85 7.19 1.65 -8.75
C PRO A 85 8.52 0.98 -8.42
N ASN A 86 9.25 1.40 -7.37
CA ASN A 86 10.51 0.79 -6.97
C ASN A 86 10.86 1.11 -5.51
N LEU A 87 11.90 0.45 -5.00
CA LEU A 87 12.35 0.62 -3.61
C LEU A 87 12.84 2.04 -3.31
N ASP A 88 13.55 2.68 -4.25
CA ASP A 88 14.07 4.03 -4.04
C ASP A 88 12.95 5.04 -3.81
N SER A 89 11.94 5.06 -4.70
CA SER A 89 10.78 5.94 -4.55
C SER A 89 10.00 5.66 -3.26
N ALA A 90 9.81 4.38 -2.89
CA ALA A 90 9.16 4.02 -1.64
C ALA A 90 9.94 4.52 -0.41
N ASN A 91 11.25 4.26 -0.37
CA ASN A 91 12.09 4.57 0.79
C ASN A 91 12.31 6.08 0.95
N ILE A 92 12.60 6.78 -0.14
CA ILE A 92 12.76 8.25 -0.13
C ILE A 92 11.48 8.92 0.34
N THR A 93 10.32 8.53 -0.20
CA THR A 93 9.03 9.11 0.22
C THR A 93 8.71 8.78 1.67
N LEU A 94 8.90 7.52 2.11
CA LEU A 94 8.64 7.11 3.48
C LEU A 94 9.50 7.89 4.50
N THR A 95 10.80 8.00 4.22
CA THR A 95 11.72 8.71 5.12
C THR A 95 11.45 10.20 5.15
N ALA A 96 11.19 10.83 4.00
CA ALA A 96 10.79 12.24 3.92
C ALA A 96 9.49 12.52 4.69
N LEU A 97 8.44 11.73 4.46
CA LEU A 97 7.16 11.90 5.17
C LEU A 97 7.32 11.70 6.68
N ARG A 98 8.05 10.67 7.11
CA ARG A 98 8.32 10.41 8.52
C ARG A 98 9.01 11.60 9.20
N THR A 99 10.01 12.19 8.54
CA THR A 99 10.74 13.35 9.07
C THR A 99 9.92 14.63 9.06
N MET A 100 9.04 14.82 8.07
CA MET A 100 8.25 16.05 7.93
C MET A 100 6.98 16.09 8.80
N THR A 101 6.39 14.93 9.11
CA THR A 101 5.04 14.86 9.69
C THR A 101 5.02 14.46 11.16
N ASP A 102 6.17 14.12 11.75
CA ASP A 102 6.29 13.49 13.07
C ASP A 102 5.32 12.29 13.26
N ALA A 103 4.89 11.68 12.15
CA ALA A 103 3.88 10.63 12.16
C ALA A 103 4.40 9.38 12.87
N LEU A 104 3.51 8.71 13.61
CA LEU A 104 3.81 7.43 14.23
C LEU A 104 3.97 6.37 13.14
N HIS A 105 5.22 6.03 12.83
CA HIS A 105 5.52 4.95 11.90
C HIS A 105 5.34 3.58 12.57
N VAL A 106 4.50 2.74 11.97
CA VAL A 106 4.35 1.31 12.32
C VAL A 106 4.89 0.49 11.15
N GLY A 107 5.95 -0.28 11.39
CA GLY A 107 6.60 -1.10 10.37
C GLY A 107 8.12 -1.18 10.52
N PRO A 108 8.80 -1.82 9.56
CA PRO A 108 8.22 -2.44 8.35
C PRO A 108 7.44 -3.72 8.64
N ILE A 109 6.33 -3.91 7.93
CA ILE A 109 5.49 -5.11 8.00
C ILE A 109 5.82 -5.99 6.79
N LEU A 110 6.22 -7.23 7.02
CA LEU A 110 6.40 -8.20 5.94
C LEU A 110 5.06 -8.87 5.64
N LEU A 111 4.77 -9.04 4.35
CA LEU A 111 3.54 -9.64 3.86
C LEU A 111 3.85 -10.93 3.11
N GLY A 112 2.92 -11.89 3.15
CA GLY A 112 2.99 -13.13 2.36
C GLY A 112 3.89 -14.22 2.94
N THR A 113 4.31 -14.10 4.20
CA THR A 113 5.00 -15.19 4.92
C THR A 113 4.00 -16.27 5.36
N ASP A 114 4.44 -17.52 5.47
CA ASP A 114 3.58 -18.61 5.98
C ASP A 114 3.22 -18.41 7.45
N MET A 115 4.19 -17.98 8.26
CA MET A 115 4.01 -17.58 9.66
C MET A 115 4.37 -16.10 9.87
N PRO A 116 3.79 -15.41 10.85
CA PRO A 116 4.12 -14.00 11.13
C PRO A 116 5.61 -13.84 11.41
N ALA A 117 6.26 -12.97 10.64
CA ALA A 117 7.66 -12.61 10.81
C ALA A 117 7.85 -11.17 10.37
N HIS A 118 8.47 -10.34 11.21
CA HIS A 118 8.74 -8.94 10.88
C HIS A 118 10.17 -8.58 11.28
N ILE A 119 10.83 -7.76 10.45
CA ILE A 119 12.22 -7.35 10.66
C ILE A 119 12.23 -5.92 11.18
N LEU A 120 12.75 -5.72 12.38
CA LEU A 120 12.91 -4.38 12.95
C LEU A 120 14.25 -3.77 12.55
N THR A 121 14.28 -2.45 12.36
CA THR A 121 15.53 -1.71 12.17
C THR A 121 16.12 -1.27 13.52
N PRO A 122 17.44 -1.04 13.62
CA PRO A 122 18.05 -0.53 14.85
C PRO A 122 17.50 0.82 15.33
N SER A 123 16.83 1.56 14.44
CA SER A 123 16.20 2.85 14.72
C SER A 123 14.77 2.75 15.30
N VAL A 124 14.29 1.54 15.59
CA VAL A 124 12.97 1.33 16.20
C VAL A 124 12.96 1.79 17.66
N THR A 125 11.88 2.46 18.08
CA THR A 125 11.69 2.86 19.48
C THR A 125 11.17 1.69 20.32
N SER A 126 11.27 1.77 21.65
CA SER A 126 10.67 0.78 22.56
C SER A 126 9.17 0.59 22.30
N ARG A 127 8.43 1.70 22.07
CA ARG A 127 7.02 1.66 21.67
C ARG A 127 6.81 0.97 20.32
N GLY A 128 7.70 1.20 19.36
CA GLY A 128 7.69 0.50 18.08
C GLY A 128 7.84 -1.01 18.22
N VAL A 129 8.74 -1.47 19.09
CA VAL A 129 8.89 -2.91 19.41
C VAL A 129 7.60 -3.49 19.97
N VAL A 130 6.98 -2.83 20.96
CA VAL A 130 5.71 -3.28 21.54
C VAL A 130 4.60 -3.36 20.50
N ASN A 131 4.47 -2.33 19.65
CA ASN A 131 3.46 -2.31 18.59
C ASN A 131 3.66 -3.47 17.59
N MET A 132 4.90 -3.73 17.17
CA MET A 132 5.21 -4.80 16.22
C MET A 132 5.02 -6.19 16.82
N THR A 133 5.29 -6.37 18.11
CA THR A 133 4.96 -7.61 18.82
C THR A 133 3.46 -7.82 18.87
N ALA A 134 2.69 -6.79 19.22
CA ALA A 134 1.23 -6.88 19.23
C ALA A 134 0.66 -7.25 17.85
N LEU A 135 1.19 -6.62 16.79
CA LEU A 135 0.83 -6.94 15.41
C LEU A 135 1.09 -8.41 15.07
N ALA A 136 2.30 -8.92 15.36
CA ALA A 136 2.68 -10.30 15.06
C ALA A 136 1.79 -11.33 15.81
N VAL A 137 1.40 -11.04 17.05
CA VAL A 137 0.49 -11.88 17.84
C VAL A 137 -0.90 -11.92 17.22
N VAL A 138 -1.45 -10.77 16.82
CA VAL A 138 -2.76 -10.70 16.14
C VAL A 138 -2.72 -11.44 14.81
N GLU A 139 -1.66 -11.27 14.02
CA GLU A 139 -1.48 -11.99 12.76
C GLU A 139 -1.44 -13.51 12.97
N ALA A 140 -0.73 -13.98 14.01
CA ALA A 140 -0.65 -15.40 14.36
C ALA A 140 -2.02 -15.97 14.74
N ALA A 141 -2.78 -15.24 15.56
CA ALA A 141 -4.11 -15.66 15.98
C ALA A 141 -5.07 -15.77 14.78
N HIS A 142 -5.06 -14.80 13.86
CA HIS A 142 -5.88 -14.85 12.65
C HIS A 142 -5.51 -16.01 11.72
N LYS A 143 -4.21 -16.27 11.52
CA LYS A 143 -3.76 -17.41 10.70
C LYS A 143 -4.14 -18.76 11.32
N ALA A 144 -4.01 -18.91 12.64
CA ALA A 144 -4.44 -20.11 13.35
C ALA A 144 -5.96 -20.35 13.19
N GLN A 145 -6.78 -19.30 13.34
CA GLN A 145 -8.22 -19.40 13.15
C GLN A 145 -8.61 -19.80 11.71
N ALA A 146 -7.91 -19.27 10.70
CA ALA A 146 -8.13 -19.64 9.31
C ALA A 146 -7.83 -21.12 9.04
N VAL A 147 -6.78 -21.67 9.65
CA VAL A 147 -6.44 -23.10 9.57
C VAL A 147 -7.51 -23.96 10.23
N VAL A 148 -8.03 -23.56 11.40
CA VAL A 148 -9.11 -24.28 12.10
C VAL A 148 -10.41 -24.30 11.29
N ASN A 149 -10.73 -23.22 10.58
CA ASN A 149 -11.97 -23.14 9.78
C ASN A 149 -11.90 -23.93 8.45
N LEU A 150 -10.71 -24.38 8.04
CA LEU A 150 -10.47 -25.13 6.79
C LEU A 150 -10.35 -26.65 7.02
N GLY A 151 -10.33 -27.12 8.28
CA GLY A 151 -10.31 -28.54 8.66
C GLY A 151 -11.67 -29.03 9.13
#